data_AF-A0A9P0KES0-F1
#
_entry.id   AF-A0A9P0KES0-F1
#
_cell.length_a   1.000
_cell.length_b   1.000
_cell.length_c   1.000
_cell.angle_alpha   90.00
_cell.angle_beta   90.00
_cell.angle_gamma   90.00
#
_symmetry.space_group_name_H-M   'P 1'
#
loop_
_entity.id
_entity.type
_entity.pdbx_description
1 polymer ?
#
loop_
_entity_poly.entity_id
_entity_poly.type
_entity_poly.pdbx_seq_one_letter_code
_entity_poly.pdbx_strand_id
1 'polypeptide(L)'
;MILLSIKYVECNIRLLISGAALGAVFPPFLVKSNENISEIGEGIRLMALYYFIVSAVVLVLIVFCFRARPQLPPSQSQLLLMEGTDNQEPFFKHCKELMKNRDFILILLSLGIFNGIWNSFGILINTIYLKYFPNGETDVGIITLCSIISGGCIGSLIFGFILDKTHKFKKTTIAAMLFSVVSYAVCIYMFITKSRLVTFFTTPLFGFFIASTLVISVEYALEVTYPIPESISCSILNGAIFLSAIICTLVFEALFDAVDYICTFVVILVTMVVCIILTYFISSNLRRRDANVGQSRNSSIATLGD
;
A
#
# COMPACT_ATOMS: atom_id res chain seq x y z
N MET A 1 -19.37 -15.55 -12.81
CA MET A 1 -18.31 -16.15 -11.96
C MET A 1 -17.06 -15.26 -11.85
N ILE A 2 -16.60 -14.63 -12.95
CA ILE A 2 -15.41 -13.74 -12.98
C ILE A 2 -15.57 -12.49 -12.06
N LEU A 3 -16.76 -11.88 -12.05
CA LEU A 3 -17.09 -10.75 -11.16
C LEU A 3 -17.07 -11.10 -9.67
N LEU A 4 -17.27 -12.38 -9.31
CA LEU A 4 -17.27 -12.84 -7.92
C LEU A 4 -15.85 -13.01 -7.38
N SER A 5 -14.91 -13.43 -8.23
CA SER A 5 -13.50 -13.61 -7.91
C SER A 5 -12.78 -12.28 -7.68
N ILE A 6 -13.02 -11.30 -8.55
CA ILE A 6 -12.50 -9.92 -8.39
C ILE A 6 -13.07 -9.30 -7.10
N LYS A 7 -14.38 -9.42 -6.88
CA LYS A 7 -15.01 -8.99 -5.62
C LYS A 7 -14.42 -9.68 -4.39
N TYR A 8 -13.96 -10.92 -4.49
CA TYR A 8 -13.40 -11.66 -3.36
C TYR A 8 -12.00 -11.17 -2.97
N VAL A 9 -11.14 -10.89 -3.96
CA VAL A 9 -9.80 -10.34 -3.75
C VAL A 9 -9.89 -8.89 -3.27
N GLU A 10 -10.75 -8.09 -3.90
CA GLU A 10 -11.05 -6.74 -3.43
C GLU A 10 -11.62 -6.73 -2.01
N CYS A 11 -12.53 -7.65 -1.67
CA CYS A 11 -13.11 -7.76 -0.33
C CYS A 11 -12.04 -8.10 0.72
N ASN A 12 -11.13 -9.03 0.42
CA ASN A 12 -10.04 -9.39 1.34
C ASN A 12 -9.02 -8.26 1.53
N ILE A 13 -8.65 -7.54 0.46
CA ILE A 13 -7.76 -6.37 0.55
C ILE A 13 -8.45 -5.24 1.33
N ARG A 14 -9.75 -5.00 1.09
CA ARG A 14 -10.54 -4.00 1.83
C ARG A 14 -10.65 -4.36 3.32
N LEU A 15 -10.90 -5.63 3.65
CA LEU A 15 -10.93 -6.13 5.03
C LEU A 15 -9.57 -5.97 5.73
N LEU A 16 -8.46 -6.27 5.03
CA LEU A 16 -7.10 -6.07 5.54
C LEU A 16 -6.83 -4.61 5.88
N ILE A 17 -7.19 -3.68 4.98
CA ILE A 17 -6.97 -2.24 5.19
C ILE A 17 -7.84 -1.71 6.33
N SER A 18 -9.11 -2.14 6.44
CA SER A 18 -9.94 -1.79 7.59
C SER A 18 -9.41 -2.35 8.91
N GLY A 19 -8.81 -3.55 8.90
CA GLY A 19 -8.12 -4.12 10.06
C GLY A 19 -6.87 -3.35 10.44
N ALA A 20 -6.06 -2.94 9.45
CA ALA A 20 -4.88 -2.09 9.67
C ALA A 20 -5.25 -0.70 10.21
N ALA A 21 -6.36 -0.11 9.72
CA ALA A 21 -6.88 1.15 10.23
C ALA A 21 -7.33 1.05 11.69
N LEU A 22 -8.07 -0.01 12.04
CA LEU A 22 -8.45 -0.30 13.44
C LEU A 22 -7.21 -0.52 14.33
N GLY A 23 -6.20 -1.24 13.81
CA GLY A 23 -4.94 -1.50 14.51
C GLY A 23 -4.08 -0.26 14.71
N ALA A 24 -4.13 0.73 13.82
CA ALA A 24 -3.39 1.99 13.96
C ALA A 24 -4.08 2.99 14.89
N VAL A 25 -5.40 2.89 15.07
CA VAL A 25 -6.17 3.74 15.99
C VAL A 25 -5.93 3.36 17.44
N PHE A 26 -5.77 2.07 17.73
CA PHE A 26 -5.73 1.57 19.11
C PHE A 26 -4.52 2.09 19.94
N PRO A 27 -3.27 2.14 19.41
CA PRO A 27 -2.06 2.58 20.12
C PRO A 27 -2.13 3.96 20.80
N PRO A 28 -2.47 5.04 20.09
CA PRO A 28 -2.50 6.37 20.69
C PRO A 28 -3.62 6.57 21.73
N PHE A 29 -4.67 5.73 21.75
CA PHE A 29 -5.72 5.81 22.77
C PHE A 29 -5.33 5.12 24.09
N LEU A 30 -4.49 4.08 24.03
CA LEU A 30 -4.10 3.29 25.20
C LEU A 30 -2.80 3.80 25.84
N VAL A 31 -1.89 4.38 25.05
CA VAL A 31 -0.64 4.97 25.53
C VAL A 31 -0.77 6.49 25.48
N LYS A 32 -1.12 7.11 26.62
CA LYS A 32 -1.00 8.56 26.78
C LYS A 32 0.46 8.90 27.07
N SER A 33 1.02 9.87 26.35
CA SER A 33 2.31 10.48 26.71
C SER A 33 2.16 11.19 28.05
N ASN A 34 2.55 10.52 29.14
CA ASN A 34 2.78 11.15 30.44
C ASN A 34 4.29 11.27 30.65
N GLU A 35 4.75 12.27 31.42
CA GLU A 35 6.18 12.54 31.65
C GLU A 35 6.93 11.40 32.38
N ASN A 36 6.21 10.42 32.96
CA ASN A 36 6.78 9.29 33.69
C ASN A 36 7.08 8.08 32.78
N ILE A 37 8.36 7.75 32.62
CA ILE A 37 8.88 6.61 31.85
C ILE A 37 8.27 5.26 32.31
N SER A 38 7.97 5.12 33.61
CA SER A 38 7.35 3.91 34.18
C SER A 38 5.90 3.72 33.74
N GLU A 39 5.12 4.81 33.60
CA GLU A 39 3.73 4.77 33.14
C GLU A 39 3.63 4.50 31.63
N ILE A 40 4.56 5.04 30.84
CA ILE A 40 4.68 4.71 29.41
C ILE A 40 4.98 3.22 29.23
N GLY A 41 5.91 2.68 30.03
CA GLY A 41 6.25 1.25 30.01
C GLY A 41 5.07 0.34 30.34
N GLU A 42 4.26 0.69 31.34
CA GLU A 42 3.03 -0.04 31.64
C GLU A 42 1.98 0.08 30.52
N GLY A 43 1.83 1.26 29.93
CA GLY A 43 0.94 1.49 28.79
C GLY A 43 1.32 0.63 27.58
N ILE A 44 2.60 0.57 27.23
CA ILE A 44 3.13 -0.29 26.15
C ILE A 44 2.93 -1.77 26.48
N ARG A 45 3.17 -2.18 27.73
CA ARG A 45 2.95 -3.57 28.15
C ARG A 45 1.48 -3.98 28.06
N LEU A 46 0.56 -3.08 28.44
CA LEU A 46 -0.89 -3.30 28.38
C LEU A 46 -1.39 -3.35 26.93
N MET A 47 -0.87 -2.48 26.07
CA MET A 47 -1.00 -2.52 24.60
C MET A 47 -0.61 -3.89 24.03
N ALA A 48 0.60 -4.35 24.36
CA ALA A 48 1.14 -5.61 23.86
C ALA A 48 0.35 -6.81 24.36
N LEU A 49 -0.08 -6.80 25.63
CA LEU A 49 -0.91 -7.85 26.21
C LEU A 49 -2.29 -7.92 25.52
N TYR A 50 -2.92 -6.76 25.26
CA TYR A 50 -4.17 -6.71 24.53
C TYR A 50 -4.01 -7.28 23.10
N TYR A 51 -2.97 -6.86 22.38
CA TYR A 51 -2.71 -7.36 21.03
C TYR A 51 -2.45 -8.87 21.01
N PHE A 52 -1.73 -9.38 22.02
CA PHE A 52 -1.51 -10.82 22.21
C PHE A 52 -2.82 -11.58 22.43
N ILE A 53 -3.69 -11.10 23.33
CA ILE A 53 -4.96 -11.74 23.64
C ILE A 53 -5.87 -11.76 22.40
N VAL A 54 -6.03 -10.62 21.72
CA VAL A 54 -6.87 -10.53 20.52
C VAL A 54 -6.34 -11.43 19.42
N SER A 55 -5.03 -11.41 19.17
CA SER A 55 -4.38 -12.29 18.18
C SER A 55 -4.55 -13.78 18.52
N ALA A 56 -4.41 -14.16 19.78
CA ALA A 56 -4.62 -15.53 20.24
C ALA A 56 -6.08 -15.99 20.05
N VAL A 57 -7.06 -15.14 20.38
CA VAL A 57 -8.49 -15.42 20.16
C VAL A 57 -8.80 -15.57 18.67
N VAL A 58 -8.27 -14.68 17.83
CA VAL A 58 -8.41 -14.77 16.37
C VAL A 58 -7.76 -16.04 15.83
N LEU A 59 -6.57 -16.41 16.32
CA LEU A 59 -5.89 -17.64 15.92
C LEU A 59 -6.71 -18.89 16.27
N VAL A 60 -7.28 -18.93 17.48
CA VAL A 60 -8.20 -20.00 17.91
C VAL A 60 -9.42 -20.03 16.99
N LEU A 61 -10.06 -18.89 16.73
CA LEU A 61 -11.17 -18.78 15.79
C LEU A 61 -10.81 -19.25 14.38
N ILE A 62 -9.62 -18.95 13.87
CA ILE A 62 -9.15 -19.42 12.55
C ILE A 62 -8.98 -20.93 12.57
N VAL A 63 -8.35 -21.50 13.60
CA VAL A 63 -8.14 -22.95 13.71
C VAL A 63 -9.47 -23.71 13.78
N PHE A 64 -10.48 -23.16 14.46
CA PHE A 64 -11.79 -23.81 14.63
C PHE A 64 -12.81 -23.50 13.53
N CYS A 65 -12.83 -22.29 12.96
CA CYS A 65 -13.83 -21.87 11.96
C CYS A 65 -13.33 -21.94 10.51
N PHE A 66 -12.03 -21.84 10.23
CA PHE A 66 -11.52 -21.85 8.85
C PHE A 66 -11.05 -23.26 8.44
N ARG A 67 -11.71 -23.83 7.43
CA ARG A 67 -11.28 -25.08 6.79
C ARG A 67 -9.97 -24.86 6.00
N ALA A 68 -9.02 -25.78 6.16
CA ALA A 68 -7.65 -25.70 5.62
C ALA A 68 -7.52 -25.51 4.10
N ARG A 69 -8.56 -25.80 3.30
CA ARG A 69 -8.63 -25.47 1.87
C ARG A 69 -10.09 -25.16 1.48
N PRO A 70 -10.36 -24.04 0.79
CA PRO A 70 -11.65 -23.84 0.13
C PRO A 70 -11.82 -24.91 -0.97
N GLN A 71 -13.02 -25.49 -1.08
CA GLN A 71 -13.34 -26.51 -2.09
C GLN A 71 -13.42 -25.93 -3.52
N LEU A 72 -13.45 -24.61 -3.66
CA LEU A 72 -13.50 -23.90 -4.94
C LEU A 72 -12.35 -22.89 -4.99
N PRO A 73 -11.51 -22.92 -6.03
CA PRO A 73 -10.42 -21.96 -6.19
C PRO A 73 -10.97 -20.53 -6.35
N PRO A 74 -10.55 -19.57 -5.52
CA PRO A 74 -11.05 -18.19 -5.58
C PRO A 74 -10.66 -17.38 -6.82
N SER A 75 -9.74 -17.82 -7.69
CA SER A 75 -9.32 -17.06 -8.89
C SER A 75 -9.07 -17.90 -10.15
N GLN A 76 -9.28 -17.31 -11.34
CA GLN A 76 -8.95 -17.94 -12.64
C GLN A 76 -7.45 -18.28 -12.76
N SER A 77 -6.57 -17.50 -12.11
CA SER A 77 -5.14 -17.80 -12.00
C SER A 77 -4.89 -19.11 -11.23
N GLN A 78 -5.70 -19.42 -10.20
CA GLN A 78 -5.64 -20.70 -9.49
C GLN A 78 -6.32 -21.85 -10.25
N LEU A 79 -7.31 -21.57 -11.10
CA LEU A 79 -7.90 -22.56 -12.01
C LEU A 79 -6.92 -23.02 -13.10
N LEU A 80 -6.18 -22.10 -13.72
CA LEU A 80 -5.12 -22.45 -14.69
C LEU A 80 -3.97 -23.24 -14.05
N LEU A 81 -3.63 -22.93 -12.80
CA LEU A 81 -2.67 -23.69 -12.00
C LEU A 81 -3.20 -25.07 -11.59
N MET A 82 -4.53 -25.24 -11.47
CA MET A 82 -5.18 -26.52 -11.21
C MET A 82 -5.36 -27.37 -12.48
N GLU A 83 -5.66 -26.78 -13.63
CA GLU A 83 -5.75 -27.48 -14.92
C GLU A 83 -4.38 -27.96 -15.43
N GLY A 84 -3.28 -27.31 -15.00
CA GLY A 84 -1.89 -27.70 -15.27
C GLY A 84 -1.24 -28.59 -14.19
N THR A 85 -2.03 -29.31 -13.39
CA THR A 85 -1.51 -30.13 -12.27
C THR A 85 -0.87 -31.44 -12.78
N ASP A 86 0.36 -31.32 -13.30
CA ASP A 86 1.37 -32.39 -13.19
C ASP A 86 2.76 -31.83 -12.83
N ASN A 87 2.94 -30.50 -12.83
CA ASN A 87 4.17 -29.84 -12.36
C ASN A 87 3.81 -28.49 -11.72
N GLN A 88 3.51 -28.46 -10.42
CA GLN A 88 3.58 -27.20 -9.68
C GLN A 88 5.03 -26.72 -9.72
N GLU A 89 5.31 -25.72 -10.57
CA GLU A 89 6.63 -25.14 -10.60
C GLU A 89 6.99 -24.58 -9.22
N PRO A 90 8.23 -24.77 -8.74
CA PRO A 90 8.60 -24.37 -7.40
C PRO A 90 8.43 -22.85 -7.24
N PHE A 91 7.91 -22.41 -6.09
CA PHE A 91 7.72 -20.98 -5.74
C PHE A 91 8.93 -20.10 -6.11
N PHE A 92 10.14 -20.62 -5.85
CA PHE A 92 11.40 -19.94 -6.19
C PHE A 92 11.60 -19.69 -7.69
N LYS A 93 11.09 -20.56 -8.56
CA LYS A 93 11.17 -20.40 -10.02
C LYS A 93 10.25 -19.26 -10.47
N HIS A 94 9.03 -19.19 -9.96
CA HIS A 94 8.13 -18.05 -10.19
C HIS A 94 8.70 -16.73 -9.66
N CYS A 95 9.30 -16.71 -8.47
CA CYS A 95 10.01 -15.54 -7.95
C CYS A 95 11.15 -15.09 -8.89
N LYS A 96 11.97 -16.05 -9.36
CA LYS A 96 13.08 -15.76 -10.27
C LYS A 96 12.61 -15.23 -11.63
N GLU A 97 11.49 -15.73 -12.13
CA GLU A 97 10.87 -15.25 -13.36
C GLU A 97 10.28 -13.84 -13.21
N LEU A 98 9.64 -13.55 -12.07
CA LEU A 98 9.17 -12.20 -11.73
C LEU A 98 10.33 -11.20 -11.73
N MET A 99 11.42 -11.57 -11.04
CA MET A 99 12.62 -10.74 -10.93
C MET A 99 13.40 -10.61 -12.25
N LYS A 100 13.05 -11.37 -13.29
CA LYS A 100 13.60 -11.23 -14.65
C LYS A 100 12.78 -10.26 -15.51
N ASN A 101 11.54 -9.98 -15.13
CA ASN A 101 10.66 -9.07 -15.85
C ASN A 101 11.02 -7.61 -15.55
N ARG A 102 11.50 -6.87 -16.56
CA ARG A 102 11.90 -5.46 -16.44
C ARG A 102 10.76 -4.57 -15.94
N ASP A 103 9.54 -4.79 -16.42
CA ASP A 103 8.39 -3.98 -16.00
C ASP A 103 8.05 -4.21 -14.52
N PHE A 104 8.17 -5.45 -14.05
CA PHE A 104 7.94 -5.78 -12.63
C PHE A 104 9.01 -5.17 -11.72
N ILE A 105 10.28 -5.19 -12.14
CA ILE A 105 11.37 -4.53 -11.40
C ILE A 105 11.15 -3.02 -11.33
N LEU A 106 10.71 -2.38 -12.43
CA LEU A 106 10.40 -0.96 -12.45
C LEU A 106 9.20 -0.62 -11.55
N ILE A 107 8.18 -1.48 -11.50
CA ILE A 107 7.07 -1.38 -10.55
C ILE A 107 7.59 -1.47 -9.12
N LEU A 108 8.38 -2.50 -8.79
CA LEU A 108 8.98 -2.68 -7.47
C LEU A 108 9.80 -1.47 -7.05
N LEU A 109 10.61 -0.92 -7.95
CA LEU A 109 11.45 0.23 -7.63
C LEU A 109 10.62 1.51 -7.46
N SER A 110 9.78 1.84 -8.45
CA SER A 110 9.02 3.11 -8.43
C SER A 110 7.92 3.11 -7.38
N LEU A 111 7.05 2.12 -7.38
CA LEU A 111 5.92 2.02 -6.45
C LEU A 111 6.37 1.54 -5.07
N GLY A 112 7.42 0.72 -4.99
CA GLY A 112 8.03 0.36 -3.71
C GLY A 112 8.57 1.59 -3.00
N ILE A 113 9.45 2.36 -3.63
CA ILE A 113 10.00 3.59 -3.03
C ILE A 113 8.88 4.59 -2.72
N PHE A 114 7.92 4.80 -3.63
CA PHE A 114 6.84 5.76 -3.42
C PHE A 114 5.97 5.43 -2.20
N ASN A 115 5.57 4.16 -2.05
CA ASN A 115 4.84 3.70 -0.86
C ASN A 115 5.75 3.59 0.37
N GLY A 116 7.06 3.36 0.17
CA GLY A 116 8.07 3.39 1.23
C GLY A 116 8.17 4.78 1.86
N ILE A 117 8.20 5.84 1.06
CA ILE A 117 8.17 7.24 1.51
C ILE A 117 6.95 7.51 2.38
N TRP A 118 5.76 7.00 2.01
CA TRP A 118 4.55 7.14 2.84
C TRP A 118 4.72 6.48 4.22
N ASN A 119 5.24 5.26 4.25
CA ASN A 119 5.47 4.55 5.51
C ASN A 119 6.53 5.27 6.37
N SER A 120 7.62 5.73 5.77
CA SER A 120 8.64 6.54 6.46
C SER A 120 8.06 7.86 6.98
N PHE A 121 7.24 8.53 6.18
CA PHE A 121 6.56 9.76 6.61
C PHE A 121 5.67 9.50 7.83
N GLY A 122 4.94 8.38 7.86
CA GLY A 122 4.13 7.98 9.02
C GLY A 122 4.97 7.74 10.29
N ILE A 123 6.22 7.31 10.17
CA ILE A 123 7.14 7.14 11.31
C ILE A 123 7.69 8.50 11.77
N LEU A 124 8.14 9.33 10.83
CA LEU A 124 8.81 10.60 11.15
C LEU A 124 7.86 11.77 11.41
N ILE A 125 6.55 11.63 11.13
CA ILE A 125 5.58 12.72 11.29
C ILE A 125 5.56 13.29 12.71
N ASN A 126 5.78 12.46 13.72
CA ASN A 126 5.82 12.89 15.11
C ASN A 126 7.00 13.84 15.36
N THR A 127 8.21 13.39 15.00
CA THR A 127 9.44 14.19 15.10
C THR A 127 9.34 15.49 14.30
N ILE A 128 8.81 15.41 13.07
CA ILE A 128 8.60 16.57 12.20
C ILE A 128 7.62 17.54 12.85
N TYR A 129 6.45 17.08 13.29
CA TYR A 129 5.40 17.96 13.79
C TYR A 129 5.79 18.63 15.12
N LEU A 130 6.41 17.90 16.04
CA LEU A 130 6.85 18.47 17.33
C LEU A 130 7.93 19.53 17.18
N LYS A 131 8.76 19.45 16.14
CA LYS A 131 9.73 20.51 15.79
C LYS A 131 9.03 21.84 15.48
N TYR A 132 7.90 21.82 14.77
CA TYR A 132 7.15 23.02 14.39
C TYR A 132 6.10 23.44 15.42
N PHE A 133 5.54 22.47 16.16
CA PHE A 133 4.49 22.66 17.16
C PHE A 133 4.81 21.86 18.45
N PRO A 134 5.61 22.43 19.38
CA PRO A 134 6.12 21.72 20.55
C PRO A 134 5.06 21.23 21.56
N ASN A 135 3.82 21.75 21.52
CA ASN A 135 2.73 21.38 22.44
C ASN A 135 1.59 20.62 21.74
N GLY A 136 1.89 19.89 20.66
CA GLY A 136 0.90 19.35 19.73
C GLY A 136 0.85 17.83 19.61
N GLU A 137 1.38 17.06 20.58
CA GLU A 137 1.45 15.59 20.52
C GLU A 137 0.09 14.94 20.22
N THR A 138 -0.98 15.41 20.85
CA THR A 138 -2.34 14.90 20.63
C THR A 138 -2.84 15.17 19.20
N ASP A 139 -2.42 16.28 18.60
CA ASP A 139 -2.82 16.63 17.23
C ASP A 139 -2.14 15.73 16.20
N VAL A 140 -0.87 15.36 16.42
CA VAL A 140 -0.13 14.46 15.52
C VAL A 140 -0.87 13.14 15.38
N GLY A 141 -1.30 12.59 16.52
CA GLY A 141 -2.09 11.37 16.55
C GLY A 141 -3.33 11.52 15.69
N ILE A 142 -4.15 12.56 15.94
CA ILE A 142 -5.39 12.79 15.19
C ILE A 142 -5.13 13.01 13.70
N ILE A 143 -4.12 13.80 13.32
CA ILE A 143 -3.76 14.06 11.92
C ILE A 143 -3.36 12.77 11.21
N THR A 144 -2.55 11.94 11.87
CA THR A 144 -2.12 10.64 11.33
C THR A 144 -3.33 9.71 11.15
N LEU A 145 -4.21 9.64 12.15
CA LEU A 145 -5.45 8.86 12.07
C LEU A 145 -6.37 9.34 10.94
N CYS A 146 -6.58 10.65 10.81
CA CYS A 146 -7.35 11.22 9.71
C CYS A 146 -6.73 10.91 8.36
N SER A 147 -5.40 10.89 8.26
CA SER A 147 -4.68 10.53 7.03
C SER A 147 -4.85 9.06 6.65
N ILE A 148 -4.82 8.16 7.64
CA ILE A 148 -5.06 6.72 7.43
C ILE A 148 -6.52 6.46 7.05
N ILE A 149 -7.49 7.09 7.72
CA ILE A 149 -8.92 6.89 7.41
C ILE A 149 -9.25 7.45 6.03
N SER A 150 -8.79 8.66 5.72
CA SER A 150 -9.03 9.27 4.42
C SER A 150 -8.38 8.45 3.31
N GLY A 151 -7.08 8.15 3.36
CA GLY A 151 -6.41 7.42 2.29
C GLY A 151 -6.69 5.91 2.25
N GLY A 152 -6.67 5.27 3.41
CA GLY A 152 -6.87 3.82 3.55
C GLY A 152 -8.30 3.41 3.28
N CYS A 153 -9.29 4.06 3.91
CA CYS A 153 -10.70 3.66 3.74
C CYS A 153 -11.32 4.36 2.53
N ILE A 154 -11.31 5.69 2.49
CA ILE A 154 -12.03 6.45 1.46
C ILE A 154 -11.27 6.40 0.13
N GLY A 155 -9.95 6.57 0.16
CA GLY A 155 -9.08 6.55 -1.02
C GLY A 155 -9.10 5.20 -1.72
N SER A 156 -8.96 4.10 -0.97
CA SER A 156 -9.08 2.73 -1.50
C SER A 156 -10.42 2.49 -2.21
N LEU A 157 -11.53 2.96 -1.63
CA LEU A 157 -12.86 2.79 -2.24
C LEU A 157 -13.01 3.57 -3.56
N ILE A 158 -12.58 4.83 -3.58
CA ILE A 158 -12.71 5.70 -4.75
C ILE A 158 -11.79 5.23 -5.88
N PHE A 159 -10.51 5.00 -5.57
CA PHE A 159 -9.54 4.59 -6.58
C PHE A 159 -9.74 3.15 -7.04
N GLY A 160 -10.18 2.24 -6.16
CA GLY A 160 -10.60 0.90 -6.57
C GLY A 160 -11.75 0.96 -7.56
N PHE A 161 -12.81 1.73 -7.25
CA PHE A 161 -13.94 1.91 -8.17
C PHE A 161 -13.54 2.60 -9.48
N ILE A 162 -12.62 3.58 -9.43
CA ILE A 162 -12.09 4.23 -10.64
C ILE A 162 -11.34 3.23 -11.52
N LEU A 163 -10.57 2.31 -10.92
CA LEU A 163 -9.77 1.32 -11.64
C LEU A 163 -10.66 0.25 -12.28
N ASP A 164 -11.68 -0.19 -11.56
CA ASP A 164 -12.73 -1.08 -12.07
C ASP A 164 -13.43 -0.52 -13.30
N LYS A 165 -13.71 0.79 -13.33
CA LYS A 165 -14.41 1.44 -14.45
C LYS A 165 -13.48 1.81 -15.60
N THR A 166 -12.28 2.30 -15.31
CA THR A 166 -11.41 2.89 -16.35
C THR A 166 -10.49 1.87 -16.99
N HIS A 167 -10.11 0.80 -16.28
CA HIS A 167 -9.14 -0.22 -16.70
C HIS A 167 -7.83 0.38 -17.27
N LYS A 168 -7.48 1.61 -16.87
CA LYS A 168 -6.33 2.37 -17.35
C LYS A 168 -5.31 2.54 -16.22
N PHE A 169 -4.78 1.42 -15.73
CA PHE A 169 -3.88 1.35 -14.57
C PHE A 169 -2.75 2.37 -14.63
N LYS A 170 -1.93 2.36 -15.69
CA LYS A 170 -0.79 3.29 -15.83
C LYS A 170 -1.18 4.77 -15.70
N LYS A 171 -2.27 5.20 -16.36
CA LYS A 171 -2.69 6.61 -16.34
C LYS A 171 -3.21 7.01 -14.98
N THR A 172 -3.96 6.13 -14.33
CA THR A 172 -4.49 6.38 -12.99
C THR A 172 -3.38 6.43 -11.95
N THR A 173 -2.39 5.52 -12.02
CA THR A 173 -1.22 5.54 -11.13
C THR A 173 -0.45 6.85 -11.25
N ILE A 174 -0.11 7.27 -12.47
CA ILE A 174 0.64 8.51 -12.70
C ILE A 174 -0.17 9.73 -12.22
N ALA A 175 -1.49 9.77 -12.49
CA ALA A 175 -2.34 10.85 -12.01
C ALA A 175 -2.38 10.91 -10.48
N ALA A 176 -2.57 9.78 -9.79
CA ALA A 176 -2.59 9.70 -8.33
C ALA A 176 -1.25 10.14 -7.72
N MET A 177 -0.13 9.73 -8.32
CA MET A 177 1.19 10.18 -7.89
C MET A 177 1.41 11.69 -8.08
N LEU A 178 0.96 12.26 -9.21
CA LEU A 178 1.05 13.70 -9.45
C LEU A 178 0.25 14.50 -8.41
N PHE A 179 -0.99 14.08 -8.12
CA PHE A 179 -1.79 14.71 -7.07
C PHE A 179 -1.16 14.56 -5.67
N SER A 180 -0.49 13.44 -5.41
CA SER A 180 0.27 13.25 -4.17
C SER A 180 1.45 14.22 -4.05
N VAL A 181 2.19 14.47 -5.13
CA VAL A 181 3.30 15.44 -5.12
C VAL A 181 2.80 16.86 -4.91
N VAL A 182 1.70 17.24 -5.57
CA VAL A 182 1.10 18.58 -5.40
C VAL A 182 0.59 18.75 -3.96
N SER A 183 -0.13 17.77 -3.42
CA SER A 183 -0.61 17.82 -2.03
C SER A 183 0.54 17.83 -1.02
N TYR A 184 1.63 17.10 -1.27
CA TYR A 184 2.83 17.16 -0.44
C TYR A 184 3.50 18.54 -0.45
N ALA A 185 3.63 19.17 -1.62
CA ALA A 185 4.18 20.52 -1.73
C ALA A 185 3.35 21.56 -0.96
N VAL A 186 2.02 21.48 -1.09
CA VAL A 186 1.09 22.31 -0.30
C VAL A 186 1.26 22.03 1.19
N CYS A 187 1.38 20.77 1.59
CA CYS A 187 1.59 20.38 2.99
C CYS A 187 2.87 21.00 3.57
N ILE A 188 4.00 20.92 2.86
CA ILE A 188 5.27 21.55 3.29
C ILE A 188 5.12 23.07 3.44
N TYR A 189 4.47 23.73 2.47
CA TYR A 189 4.24 25.17 2.55
C TYR A 189 3.45 25.56 3.81
N MET A 190 2.47 24.74 4.20
CA MET A 190 1.69 24.98 5.42
C MET A 190 2.50 24.73 6.70
N PHE A 191 3.40 23.74 6.71
CA PHE A 191 4.34 23.53 7.81
C PHE A 191 5.25 24.75 8.02
N ILE A 192 5.79 25.32 6.94
CA ILE A 192 6.63 26.53 7.01
C ILE A 192 5.85 27.74 7.54
N THR A 193 4.58 27.88 7.13
CA THR A 193 3.69 28.97 7.55
C THR A 193 3.18 28.82 8.99
N LYS A 194 3.47 27.68 9.66
CA LYS A 194 3.07 27.35 11.04
C LYS A 194 1.57 27.51 11.32
N SER A 195 0.72 27.28 10.33
CA SER A 195 -0.74 27.36 10.49
C SER A 195 -1.32 26.02 10.97
N ARG A 196 -1.59 25.90 12.28
CA ARG A 196 -2.06 24.65 12.92
C ARG A 196 -3.32 24.09 12.27
N LEU A 197 -4.33 24.93 12.00
CA LEU A 197 -5.61 24.49 11.43
C LEU A 197 -5.48 24.02 9.98
N VAL A 198 -4.63 24.65 9.18
CA VAL A 198 -4.53 24.32 7.75
C VAL A 198 -3.72 23.03 7.56
N THR A 199 -2.67 22.82 8.35
CA THR A 199 -1.91 21.56 8.39
C THR A 199 -2.79 20.35 8.74
N PHE A 200 -3.81 20.57 9.58
CA PHE A 200 -4.78 19.54 9.95
C PHE A 200 -5.62 19.05 8.76
N PHE A 201 -5.86 19.89 7.75
CA PHE A 201 -6.58 19.51 6.53
C PHE A 201 -5.65 19.05 5.41
N THR A 202 -4.49 19.68 5.25
CA THR A 202 -3.57 19.34 4.14
C THR A 202 -2.84 18.02 4.34
N THR A 203 -2.53 17.64 5.58
CA THR A 203 -1.83 16.38 5.85
C THR A 203 -2.70 15.15 5.55
N PRO A 204 -3.99 15.11 5.97
CA PRO A 204 -4.90 14.05 5.53
C PRO A 204 -5.17 14.06 4.04
N LEU A 205 -5.21 15.24 3.40
CA LEU A 205 -5.36 15.31 1.94
C LEU A 205 -4.15 14.71 1.22
N PHE A 206 -2.93 14.95 1.70
CA PHE A 206 -1.73 14.28 1.21
C PHE A 206 -1.81 12.77 1.43
N GLY A 207 -2.17 12.34 2.65
CA GLY A 207 -2.37 10.94 3.00
C GLY A 207 -3.40 10.23 2.12
N PHE A 208 -4.46 10.95 1.73
CA PHE A 208 -5.50 10.45 0.83
C PHE A 208 -4.94 9.96 -0.50
N PHE A 209 -4.16 10.81 -1.19
CA PHE A 209 -3.63 10.47 -2.51
C PHE A 209 -2.50 9.44 -2.44
N ILE A 210 -1.57 9.60 -1.49
CA ILE A 210 -0.41 8.72 -1.44
C ILE A 210 -0.79 7.31 -0.97
N ALA A 211 -1.64 7.16 0.05
CA ALA A 211 -2.05 5.85 0.54
C ALA A 211 -2.90 5.08 -0.47
N SER A 212 -3.73 5.77 -1.26
CA SER A 212 -4.49 5.12 -2.35
C SER A 212 -3.59 4.50 -3.43
N THR A 213 -2.35 4.99 -3.57
CA THR A 213 -1.38 4.45 -4.53
C THR A 213 -0.99 3.01 -4.17
N LEU A 214 -1.11 2.59 -2.91
CA LEU A 214 -0.85 1.22 -2.49
C LEU A 214 -1.82 0.23 -3.15
N VAL A 215 -3.12 0.52 -3.15
CA VAL A 215 -4.14 -0.34 -3.76
C VAL A 215 -3.92 -0.42 -5.27
N ILE A 216 -3.70 0.73 -5.90
CA ILE A 216 -3.39 0.83 -7.34
C ILE A 216 -2.12 0.03 -7.67
N SER A 217 -1.10 0.08 -6.81
CA SER A 217 0.18 -0.62 -7.03
C SER A 217 0.02 -2.13 -7.02
N VAL A 218 -0.83 -2.67 -6.13
CA VAL A 218 -1.12 -4.09 -6.04
C VAL A 218 -1.86 -4.54 -7.30
N GLU A 219 -2.92 -3.84 -7.69
CA GLU A 219 -3.67 -4.18 -8.90
C GLU A 219 -2.81 -4.06 -10.16
N TYR A 220 -1.96 -3.03 -10.24
CA TYR A 220 -1.06 -2.86 -11.38
C TYR A 220 0.02 -3.94 -11.44
N ALA A 221 0.57 -4.36 -10.30
CA ALA A 221 1.53 -5.45 -10.24
C ALA A 221 0.90 -6.77 -10.70
N LEU A 222 -0.31 -7.08 -10.24
CA LEU A 222 -1.06 -8.28 -10.63
C LEU A 222 -1.34 -8.34 -12.14
N GLU A 223 -1.63 -7.18 -12.75
CA GLU A 223 -1.89 -7.08 -14.18
C GLU A 223 -0.64 -7.36 -15.04
N VAL A 224 0.54 -6.94 -14.56
CA VAL A 224 1.83 -7.07 -15.25
C VAL A 224 2.47 -8.44 -15.05
N THR A 225 2.21 -9.09 -13.91
CA THR A 225 2.78 -10.41 -13.58
C THR A 225 1.94 -11.59 -14.02
N TYR A 226 0.75 -11.38 -14.60
CA TYR A 226 -0.06 -12.47 -15.15
C TYR A 226 0.72 -13.32 -16.17
N PRO A 227 0.67 -14.67 -16.12
CA PRO A 227 -0.22 -15.53 -15.33
C PRO A 227 0.38 -16.09 -14.02
N ILE A 228 1.28 -15.37 -13.35
CA ILE A 228 1.92 -15.84 -12.10
C ILE A 228 0.97 -15.70 -10.91
N PRO A 229 1.00 -16.61 -9.91
CA PRO A 229 0.11 -16.54 -8.76
C PRO A 229 0.14 -15.17 -8.05
N GLU A 230 -1.06 -14.65 -7.79
CA GLU A 230 -1.30 -13.31 -7.25
C GLU A 230 -0.61 -13.12 -5.90
N SER A 231 -0.64 -14.14 -5.04
CA SER A 231 -0.01 -14.13 -3.73
C SER A 231 1.49 -13.85 -3.79
N ILE A 232 2.21 -14.42 -4.75
CA ILE A 232 3.67 -14.25 -4.87
C ILE A 232 4.01 -12.80 -5.24
N SER A 233 3.29 -12.26 -6.21
CA SER A 233 3.50 -10.89 -6.70
C SER A 233 3.23 -9.86 -5.61
N CYS A 234 2.12 -10.01 -4.88
CA CYS A 234 1.77 -9.14 -3.76
C CYS A 234 2.79 -9.22 -2.62
N SER A 235 3.29 -10.41 -2.28
CA SER A 235 4.28 -10.58 -1.22
C SER A 235 5.61 -9.92 -1.58
N ILE A 236 6.12 -10.10 -2.80
CA ILE A 236 7.38 -9.48 -3.24
C ILE A 236 7.22 -7.95 -3.28
N LEU A 237 6.09 -7.45 -3.78
CA LEU A 237 5.80 -6.02 -3.80
C LEU A 237 5.81 -5.41 -2.39
N ASN A 238 5.08 -6.01 -1.44
CA ASN A 238 5.05 -5.53 -0.06
C ASN A 238 6.42 -5.64 0.62
N GLY A 239 7.19 -6.69 0.33
CA GLY A 239 8.57 -6.81 0.78
C GLY A 239 9.43 -5.63 0.32
N ALA A 240 9.30 -5.22 -0.95
CA ALA A 240 10.00 -4.05 -1.47
C ALA A 240 9.51 -2.73 -0.84
N ILE A 241 8.21 -2.60 -0.56
CA ILE A 241 7.65 -1.42 0.14
C ILE A 241 8.28 -1.29 1.53
N PHE A 242 8.30 -2.36 2.34
CA PHE A 242 8.87 -2.28 3.69
C PHE A 242 10.39 -2.12 3.68
N LEU A 243 11.10 -2.79 2.77
CA LEU A 243 12.54 -2.61 2.64
C LEU A 243 12.89 -1.17 2.28
N SER A 244 12.19 -0.59 1.31
CA SER A 244 12.38 0.82 0.93
C SER A 244 11.95 1.78 2.04
N ALA A 245 10.91 1.48 2.81
CA ALA A 245 10.51 2.26 3.98
C ALA A 245 11.63 2.32 5.03
N ILE A 246 12.26 1.19 5.37
CA ILE A 246 13.37 1.17 6.34
C ILE A 246 14.53 2.04 5.83
N ILE A 247 14.92 1.88 4.57
CA ILE A 247 16.01 2.66 3.97
C ILE A 247 15.67 4.15 3.95
N CYS A 248 14.45 4.52 3.51
CA CYS A 248 14.02 5.92 3.45
C CYS A 248 13.94 6.55 4.83
N THR A 249 13.46 5.84 5.85
CA THR A 249 13.40 6.31 7.23
C THR A 249 14.80 6.68 7.73
N LEU A 250 15.78 5.78 7.58
CA LEU A 250 17.16 6.02 8.01
C LEU A 250 17.81 7.18 7.25
N VAL A 251 17.59 7.27 5.94
CA VAL A 251 18.12 8.35 5.11
C VAL A 251 17.51 9.69 5.51
N PHE A 252 16.18 9.76 5.67
CA PHE A 252 15.51 11.01 6.02
C PHE A 252 15.87 11.49 7.43
N GLU A 253 15.98 10.58 8.39
CA GLU A 253 16.42 10.91 9.75
C GLU A 253 17.84 11.50 9.75
N ALA A 254 18.79 10.84 9.08
CA ALA A 254 20.15 11.35 8.93
C ALA A 254 20.18 12.72 8.20
N LEU A 255 19.30 12.92 7.23
CA LEU A 255 19.21 14.17 6.48
C LEU A 255 18.61 15.31 7.31
N PHE A 256 17.63 15.01 8.17
CA PHE A 256 17.07 15.96 9.13
C PHE A 256 18.12 16.45 10.12
N ASP A 257 19.03 15.58 10.56
CA ASP A 257 20.11 15.95 11.48
C ASP A 257 21.22 16.77 10.78
N ALA A 258 21.49 16.51 9.51
CA ALA A 258 22.63 17.10 8.80
C ALA A 258 22.33 18.42 8.05
N VAL A 259 21.18 18.53 7.35
CA VAL A 259 20.97 19.56 6.30
C VAL A 259 19.71 20.42 6.53
N ASP A 260 19.10 20.32 7.72
CA ASP A 260 17.86 21.03 8.11
C ASP A 260 16.58 20.53 7.38
N TYR A 261 15.42 20.82 7.96
CA TYR A 261 14.14 20.19 7.59
C TYR A 261 13.68 20.56 6.18
N ILE A 262 13.90 21.81 5.75
CA ILE A 262 13.45 22.30 4.44
C ILE A 262 14.18 21.56 3.32
N CYS A 263 15.49 21.36 3.45
CA CYS A 263 16.28 20.63 2.46
C CYS A 263 15.81 19.17 2.35
N THR A 264 15.56 18.52 3.48
CA THR A 264 15.03 17.15 3.50
C THR A 264 13.67 17.05 2.81
N PHE A 265 12.76 18.01 3.05
CA PHE A 265 11.48 18.06 2.34
C PHE A 265 11.62 18.21 0.83
N VAL A 266 12.56 19.03 0.36
CA VAL A 266 12.86 19.16 -1.07
C VAL A 266 13.41 17.85 -1.63
N VAL A 267 14.30 17.16 -0.91
CA VAL A 267 14.85 15.86 -1.33
C VAL A 267 13.76 14.80 -1.42
N ILE A 268 12.82 14.75 -0.46
CA ILE A 268 11.65 13.85 -0.52
C ILE A 268 10.81 14.17 -1.75
N LEU A 269 10.51 15.45 -2.01
CA LEU A 269 9.72 15.88 -3.15
C LEU A 269 10.39 15.50 -4.49
N VAL A 270 11.70 15.71 -4.62
CA VAL A 270 12.48 15.31 -5.80
C VAL A 270 12.44 13.79 -5.97
N THR A 271 12.59 13.03 -4.88
CA THR A 271 12.52 11.55 -4.93
C THR A 271 11.16 11.08 -5.41
N MET A 272 10.06 11.69 -4.95
CA MET A 272 8.71 11.37 -5.44
C MET A 272 8.54 11.68 -6.94
N VAL A 273 9.11 12.79 -7.43
CA VAL A 273 9.10 13.12 -8.87
C VAL A 273 9.91 12.10 -9.68
N VAL A 274 11.06 11.65 -9.16
CA VAL A 274 11.85 10.57 -9.78
C VAL A 274 11.04 9.28 -9.86
N CYS A 275 10.29 8.91 -8.82
CA CYS A 275 9.38 7.76 -8.86
C CYS A 275 8.34 7.89 -9.98
N ILE A 276 7.75 9.07 -10.18
CA ILE A 276 6.78 9.31 -11.27
C ILE A 276 7.43 9.10 -12.65
N ILE A 277 8.65 9.62 -12.83
CA ILE A 277 9.40 9.45 -14.08
C ILE A 277 9.68 7.97 -14.33
N LEU A 278 10.12 7.24 -13.31
CA LEU A 278 10.34 5.79 -13.40
C LEU A 278 9.03 5.05 -13.74
N THR A 279 7.91 5.44 -13.13
CA THR A 279 6.59 4.87 -13.44
C THR A 279 6.15 5.16 -14.88
N TYR A 280 6.52 6.32 -15.44
CA TYR A 280 6.26 6.65 -16.84
C TYR A 280 6.98 5.72 -17.82
N PHE A 281 8.20 5.28 -17.48
CA PHE A 281 8.98 4.35 -18.30
C PHE A 281 8.46 2.90 -18.29
N ILE A 282 7.58 2.54 -17.35
CA ILE A 282 7.00 1.19 -17.30
C ILE A 282 6.17 0.95 -18.57
N SER A 283 6.37 -0.19 -19.24
CA SER A 283 5.61 -0.52 -20.43
C SER A 283 4.12 -0.65 -20.08
N SER A 284 3.25 -0.16 -20.97
CA SER A 284 1.79 -0.25 -20.78
C SER A 284 1.23 -1.61 -21.23
N ASN A 285 2.06 -2.65 -21.37
CA ASN A 285 1.61 -3.95 -21.87
C ASN A 285 0.78 -4.65 -20.78
N LEU A 286 -0.54 -4.59 -20.94
CA LEU A 286 -1.53 -5.19 -20.04
C LEU A 286 -1.70 -6.67 -20.40
N ARG A 287 -0.78 -7.51 -19.92
CA ARG A 287 -0.69 -8.94 -20.30
C ARG A 287 -1.97 -9.73 -19.98
N ARG A 288 -2.68 -9.38 -18.92
CA ARG A 288 -3.95 -10.03 -18.53
C ARG A 288 -5.11 -9.66 -19.48
N ARG A 289 -5.18 -8.41 -19.94
CA ARG A 289 -6.16 -7.99 -20.97
C ARG A 289 -5.89 -8.66 -22.31
N ASP A 290 -4.63 -8.74 -22.72
CA ASP A 290 -4.25 -9.39 -23.98
C ASP A 290 -4.54 -10.89 -23.94
N ALA A 291 -4.35 -11.54 -22.78
CA ALA A 291 -4.75 -12.95 -22.58
C ALA A 291 -6.28 -13.15 -22.66
N ASN A 292 -7.07 -12.28 -22.02
CA ASN A 292 -8.55 -12.37 -22.05
C ASN A 292 -9.13 -12.06 -23.44
N VAL A 293 -8.53 -11.13 -24.19
CA VAL A 293 -8.90 -10.83 -25.59
C VAL A 293 -8.48 -11.99 -26.53
N GLY A 294 -7.34 -12.61 -26.29
CA GLY A 294 -6.91 -13.82 -27.02
C GLY A 294 -7.84 -15.02 -26.79
N GLN A 295 -8.28 -15.24 -25.56
CA GLN A 295 -9.13 -16.39 -25.20
C GLN A 295 -10.58 -16.22 -25.69
N SER A 296 -11.11 -15.00 -25.67
CA SER A 296 -12.42 -14.67 -26.27
C SER A 296 -12.41 -14.78 -27.81
N ARG A 297 -11.29 -14.43 -28.46
CA ARG A 297 -11.11 -14.62 -29.90
C ARG A 297 -10.99 -16.10 -30.29
N ASN A 298 -10.27 -16.91 -29.52
CA ASN A 298 -10.17 -18.35 -29.77
C ASN A 298 -11.49 -19.09 -29.54
N SER A 299 -12.27 -18.71 -28.52
CA SER A 299 -13.62 -19.27 -28.31
C SER A 299 -14.61 -18.85 -29.40
N SER A 300 -14.51 -17.63 -29.93
CA SER A 300 -15.35 -17.17 -31.05
C SER A 300 -15.03 -17.88 -32.37
N ILE A 301 -13.75 -18.21 -32.61
CA ILE A 301 -13.32 -19.00 -33.78
C ILE A 301 -13.78 -20.46 -33.65
N ALA A 302 -13.73 -21.03 -32.44
CA ALA A 302 -14.21 -22.39 -32.18
C ALA A 302 -15.72 -22.54 -32.44
N THR A 303 -16.54 -21.53 -32.13
CA THR A 303 -17.99 -21.55 -32.38
C THR A 303 -18.42 -21.27 -33.83
N LEU A 304 -17.49 -20.86 -34.71
CA LEU A 304 -17.75 -20.63 -36.15
C LEU A 304 -17.29 -21.81 -37.02
N GLY A 305 -16.68 -22.82 -36.41
CA GLY A 305 -16.19 -24.04 -37.06
C GLY A 305 -17.11 -25.26 -36.91
N ASP A 306 -18.23 -25.12 -36.20
CA ASP A 306 -19.34 -26.09 -36.07
C ASP A 306 -20.58 -25.57 -36.82
#